data_AF-A0A3M0ZQC3-F1
#
_entry.id   AF-A0A3M0ZQC3-F1
#
_cell.length_a   1.000
_cell.length_b   1.000
_cell.length_c   1.000
_cell.angle_alpha   90.00
_cell.angle_beta   90.00
_cell.angle_gamma   90.00
#
_symmetry.space_group_name_H-M   'P 1'
#
loop_
_entity.id
_entity.type
_entity.pdbx_description
1 polymer ?
#
loop_
_entity_poly.entity_id
_entity_poly.type
_entity_poly.pdbx_seq_one_letter_code
_entity_poly.pdbx_strand_id
1 'polypeptide(L)'
;AAALVLGHPLSKREAEPLHEAPLALLWGPALLSALALALGPAGQPLAAHLVERATSATGAGAAHVHIALWHGPTAALALSAAAVGAGLIAAATWWWRREPSPPALVADGVYRFLLSGLEHLSSKATKAYMTGLLWQYVTIVLVTAIGAAALAAFAGRLVPLARWPETREVRLFHVLVAAGGAAAAVGACLARRRLPAILALGANGYMLAVLFGVLAAPDLALTQVMVETVSVALFLAAFRYLPAFDYQARPAPVERWRVGVAAAVGMLVPFFVYTARSAGGIGRNGQDVASYYITASIAKAGGHNVVNVILVDFRGLDTLGEITVLAIAALACYAVVSLPLGSALSAARRWPRPALAPATSLAAAAIPMGPAGERRPASLILTTTAGATSWLLFAFAAILFAQGHNEPGGGFIAGLLVATGIVLRLLAYGYRSYEQTLGRALVLVATGLAIALCAAGWATAVGLHFFHHWFGFVALPLVGRVELATATLFDLGVFAVVVGNVLAVIVTISRGR
;
A
#
# COMPACT_ATOMS: atom_id res chain seq x y z
N ALA A 1 36.02 -31.61 -41.59
CA ALA A 1 36.36 -31.47 -43.02
C ALA A 1 37.74 -32.06 -43.34
N ALA A 2 38.86 -31.52 -42.83
CA ALA A 2 40.20 -32.09 -43.08
C ALA A 2 40.36 -33.55 -42.59
N ALA A 3 39.87 -33.86 -41.39
CA ALA A 3 39.82 -35.25 -40.88
C ALA A 3 38.91 -36.18 -41.71
N LEU A 4 37.97 -35.61 -42.46
CA LEU A 4 36.99 -36.34 -43.29
C LEU A 4 37.56 -36.72 -44.66
N VAL A 5 38.57 -35.98 -45.15
CA VAL A 5 39.24 -36.24 -46.44
C VAL A 5 40.60 -36.93 -46.25
N LEU A 6 41.30 -36.66 -45.15
CA LEU A 6 42.64 -37.18 -44.86
C LEU A 6 42.65 -38.48 -44.02
N GLY A 7 41.51 -39.18 -43.94
CA GLY A 7 41.49 -40.60 -43.54
C GLY A 7 41.42 -40.90 -42.04
N HIS A 8 40.78 -40.07 -41.21
CA HIS A 8 40.42 -40.54 -39.87
C HIS A 8 39.28 -41.57 -39.99
N PRO A 9 39.42 -42.80 -39.45
CA PRO A 9 38.33 -43.77 -39.48
C PRO A 9 37.17 -43.22 -38.64
N LEU A 10 36.06 -42.91 -39.31
CA LEU A 10 34.81 -42.57 -38.64
C LEU A 10 34.44 -43.74 -37.72
N SER A 11 34.22 -43.45 -36.44
CA SER A 11 33.74 -44.47 -35.51
C SER A 11 32.42 -45.04 -36.04
N LYS A 12 32.28 -46.37 -36.05
CA LYS A 12 31.18 -47.14 -36.67
C LYS A 12 29.75 -46.78 -36.26
N ARG A 13 29.51 -45.73 -35.47
CA ARG A 13 28.21 -45.47 -34.82
C ARG A 13 27.25 -44.53 -35.56
N GLU A 14 27.64 -43.86 -36.64
CA GLU A 14 26.73 -42.98 -37.40
C GLU A 14 27.01 -43.04 -38.92
N ALA A 15 27.18 -44.23 -39.48
CA ALA A 15 27.23 -44.39 -40.93
C ALA A 15 25.81 -44.60 -41.47
N GLU A 16 25.08 -43.50 -41.70
CA GLU A 16 24.07 -43.51 -42.77
C GLU A 16 24.76 -43.97 -44.07
N PRO A 17 24.05 -44.60 -45.04
CA PRO A 17 24.65 -44.97 -46.30
C PRO A 17 25.32 -43.73 -46.89
N LEU A 18 26.62 -43.82 -47.16
CA LEU A 18 27.37 -42.77 -47.83
C LEU A 18 26.69 -42.52 -49.19
N HIS A 19 25.96 -41.43 -49.29
CA HIS A 19 25.33 -41.02 -50.54
C HIS A 19 26.25 -40.03 -51.24
N GLU A 20 26.51 -40.26 -52.53
CA GLU A 20 27.12 -39.25 -53.37
C GLU A 20 26.22 -38.02 -53.42
N ALA A 21 26.83 -36.83 -53.27
CA ALA A 21 26.09 -35.59 -53.34
C ALA A 21 25.48 -35.44 -54.76
N PRO A 22 24.19 -35.13 -54.88
CA PRO A 22 23.57 -34.93 -56.19
C PRO A 22 24.24 -33.76 -56.92
N LEU A 23 24.32 -33.85 -58.25
CA LEU A 23 24.98 -32.85 -59.09
C LEU A 23 24.48 -31.41 -58.85
N ALA A 24 23.20 -31.24 -58.50
CA ALA A 24 22.61 -29.94 -58.17
C ALA A 24 23.26 -29.28 -56.92
N LEU A 25 23.66 -30.06 -55.92
CA LEU A 25 24.33 -29.56 -54.71
C LEU A 25 25.81 -29.23 -54.99
N LEU A 26 26.46 -30.00 -55.87
CA LEU A 26 27.86 -29.80 -56.25
C LEU A 26 28.06 -28.64 -57.23
N TRP A 27 27.04 -28.30 -58.03
CA TRP A 27 27.14 -27.26 -59.06
C TRP A 27 27.55 -25.89 -58.50
N GLY A 28 26.99 -25.47 -57.36
CA GLY A 28 27.31 -24.18 -56.73
C GLY A 28 28.79 -24.05 -56.33
N PRO A 29 29.30 -24.94 -55.45
CA PRO A 29 30.72 -24.97 -55.09
C PRO A 29 31.64 -25.18 -56.31
N ALA A 30 31.29 -26.09 -57.23
CA ALA A 30 32.08 -26.37 -58.42
C ALA A 30 32.18 -25.15 -59.34
N LEU A 31 31.07 -24.45 -59.58
CA LEU A 31 31.05 -23.21 -60.35
C LEU A 31 31.88 -22.12 -59.66
N LEU A 32 31.75 -21.93 -58.34
CA LEU A 32 32.56 -20.96 -57.59
C LEU A 32 34.05 -21.28 -57.64
N SER A 33 34.43 -22.56 -57.48
CA SER A 33 35.82 -23.01 -57.58
C SER A 33 36.36 -22.88 -59.02
N ALA A 34 35.56 -23.23 -60.03
CA ALA A 34 35.94 -23.10 -61.43
C ALA A 34 36.08 -21.62 -61.83
N LEU A 35 35.18 -20.75 -61.39
CA LEU A 35 35.28 -19.30 -61.58
C LEU A 35 36.50 -18.74 -60.85
N ALA A 36 36.80 -19.16 -59.62
CA ALA A 36 38.00 -18.74 -58.90
C ALA A 36 39.29 -19.16 -59.65
N LEU A 37 39.33 -20.40 -60.17
CA LEU A 37 40.47 -20.91 -60.93
C LEU A 37 40.62 -20.23 -62.30
N ALA A 38 39.51 -19.87 -62.96
CA ALA A 38 39.51 -19.20 -64.26
C ALA A 38 39.80 -17.69 -64.16
N LEU A 39 39.17 -17.00 -63.20
CA LEU A 39 39.32 -15.56 -63.01
C LEU A 39 40.63 -15.17 -62.33
N GLY A 40 41.26 -16.06 -61.56
CA GLY A 40 42.58 -15.81 -60.97
C GLY A 40 43.65 -15.43 -62.03
N PRO A 41 43.88 -16.26 -63.06
CA PRO A 41 44.82 -15.97 -64.13
C PRO A 41 44.25 -15.10 -65.26
N ALA A 42 42.99 -15.29 -65.68
CA ALA A 42 42.43 -14.60 -66.85
C ALA A 42 41.65 -13.31 -66.50
N GLY A 43 41.23 -13.14 -65.25
CA GLY A 43 40.37 -12.03 -64.79
C GLY A 43 41.10 -10.79 -64.30
N GLN A 44 42.44 -10.72 -64.44
CA GLN A 44 43.25 -9.62 -63.90
C GLN A 44 42.85 -8.22 -64.41
N PRO A 45 42.54 -8.00 -65.70
CA PRO A 45 42.13 -6.68 -66.18
C PRO A 45 40.77 -6.25 -65.62
N LEU A 46 39.83 -7.20 -65.52
CA LEU A 46 38.51 -6.97 -64.94
C LEU A 46 38.61 -6.69 -63.44
N ALA A 47 39.43 -7.45 -62.73
CA ALA A 47 39.69 -7.26 -61.30
C ALA A 47 40.34 -5.89 -61.04
N ALA A 48 41.35 -5.50 -61.82
CA ALA A 48 41.97 -4.19 -61.71
C ALA A 48 40.94 -3.07 -61.91
N HIS A 49 40.10 -3.16 -62.94
CA HIS A 49 39.05 -2.17 -63.20
C HIS A 49 38.03 -2.06 -62.04
N LEU A 50 37.56 -3.19 -61.51
CA LEU A 50 36.60 -3.21 -60.41
C LEU A 50 37.20 -2.68 -59.10
N VAL A 51 38.44 -3.07 -58.79
CA VAL A 51 39.15 -2.61 -57.59
C VAL A 51 39.45 -1.12 -57.69
N GLU A 52 39.93 -0.62 -58.84
CA GLU A 52 40.16 0.82 -59.07
C GLU A 52 38.89 1.66 -58.89
N ARG A 53 37.74 1.17 -59.40
CA ARG A 53 36.44 1.80 -59.17
C ARG A 53 36.06 1.78 -57.69
N ALA A 54 36.23 0.66 -57.00
CA ALA A 54 35.91 0.53 -55.59
C ALA A 54 36.81 1.41 -54.69
N THR A 55 38.11 1.49 -54.98
CA THR A 55 39.07 2.33 -54.23
C THR A 55 38.89 3.81 -54.54
N SER A 56 38.58 4.17 -55.78
CA SER A 56 38.23 5.56 -56.11
C SER A 56 36.96 6.03 -55.40
N ALA A 57 36.01 5.12 -55.13
CA ALA A 57 34.79 5.41 -54.41
C ALA A 57 34.97 5.60 -52.88
N THR A 58 36.04 5.05 -52.27
CA THR A 58 36.34 5.25 -50.83
C THR A 58 37.05 6.58 -50.54
N GLY A 59 37.39 7.37 -51.57
CA GLY A 59 38.04 8.68 -51.42
C GLY A 59 39.56 8.63 -51.24
N ALA A 60 40.19 7.46 -51.33
CA ALA A 60 41.62 7.27 -51.11
C ALA A 60 42.53 7.64 -52.32
N GLY A 61 41.95 8.16 -53.41
CA GLY A 61 42.65 8.50 -54.66
C GLY A 61 42.74 7.32 -55.64
N ALA A 62 42.96 7.64 -56.93
CA ALA A 62 43.09 6.64 -58.00
C ALA A 62 44.42 5.88 -57.85
N ALA A 63 44.42 4.79 -57.09
CA ALA A 63 45.54 3.86 -57.06
C ALA A 63 45.49 3.01 -58.34
N HIS A 64 46.48 3.14 -59.23
CA HIS A 64 46.63 2.21 -60.35
C HIS A 64 46.97 0.83 -59.80
N VAL A 65 46.03 -0.11 -59.92
CA VAL A 65 46.19 -1.45 -59.35
C VAL A 65 46.78 -2.36 -60.41
N HIS A 66 48.10 -2.57 -60.37
CA HIS A 66 48.75 -3.61 -61.14
C HIS A 66 48.58 -4.96 -60.46
N ILE A 67 47.63 -5.75 -60.95
CA ILE A 67 47.44 -7.15 -60.54
C ILE A 67 48.18 -8.03 -61.54
N ALA A 68 49.35 -8.55 -61.17
CA ALA A 68 50.06 -9.58 -61.93
C ALA A 68 50.07 -10.92 -61.16
N LEU A 69 50.10 -12.06 -61.87
CA LEU A 69 50.27 -13.37 -61.20
C LEU A 69 51.66 -13.51 -60.57
N TRP A 70 52.66 -12.89 -61.19
CA TRP A 70 54.06 -12.95 -60.80
C TRP A 70 54.65 -11.55 -60.78
N HIS A 71 55.06 -11.10 -59.59
CA HIS A 71 55.66 -9.79 -59.37
C HIS A 71 57.19 -9.86 -59.18
N GLY A 72 57.80 -11.03 -59.38
CA GLY A 72 59.20 -11.29 -59.05
C GLY A 72 59.44 -11.51 -57.54
N PRO A 73 60.72 -11.59 -57.11
CA PRO A 73 61.09 -11.79 -55.71
C PRO A 73 60.81 -10.52 -54.90
N THR A 74 59.59 -10.37 -54.41
CA THR A 74 59.12 -9.23 -53.61
C THR A 74 58.96 -9.60 -52.14
N ALA A 75 58.91 -8.59 -51.25
CA ALA A 75 58.60 -8.78 -49.84
C ALA A 75 57.23 -9.44 -49.63
N ALA A 76 56.25 -9.14 -50.49
CA ALA A 76 54.93 -9.77 -50.45
C ALA A 76 54.99 -11.28 -50.74
N LEU A 77 55.83 -11.71 -51.69
CA LEU A 77 56.08 -13.12 -51.96
C LEU A 77 56.75 -13.81 -50.77
N ALA A 78 57.75 -13.16 -50.16
CA ALA A 78 58.42 -13.67 -48.96
C ALA A 78 57.46 -13.82 -47.76
N LEU A 79 56.59 -12.84 -47.51
CA LEU A 79 55.56 -12.91 -46.47
C LEU A 79 54.52 -13.99 -46.74
N SER A 80 54.12 -14.18 -48.01
CA SER A 80 53.21 -15.26 -48.40
C SER A 80 53.84 -16.64 -48.17
N ALA A 81 55.11 -16.82 -48.56
CA ALA A 81 55.86 -18.03 -48.31
C ALA A 81 56.03 -18.29 -46.81
N ALA A 82 56.31 -17.25 -46.01
CA ALA A 82 56.37 -17.34 -44.56
C ALA A 82 55.01 -17.71 -43.94
N ALA A 83 53.91 -17.14 -44.43
CA ALA A 83 52.55 -17.45 -43.97
C ALA A 83 52.16 -18.89 -44.28
N VAL A 84 52.46 -19.38 -45.50
CA VAL A 84 52.25 -20.79 -45.87
C VAL A 84 53.12 -21.70 -45.03
N GLY A 85 54.41 -21.38 -44.86
CA GLY A 85 55.33 -22.14 -44.01
C GLY A 85 54.86 -22.21 -42.55
N ALA A 86 54.50 -21.06 -41.95
CA ALA A 86 53.95 -20.99 -40.61
C ALA A 86 52.62 -21.75 -40.50
N GLY A 87 51.76 -21.67 -41.51
CA GLY A 87 50.51 -22.44 -41.58
C GLY A 87 50.74 -23.95 -41.64
N LEU A 88 51.73 -24.42 -42.42
CA LEU A 88 52.11 -25.83 -42.50
C LEU A 88 52.70 -26.33 -41.17
N ILE A 89 53.55 -25.53 -40.52
CA ILE A 89 54.10 -25.85 -39.19
C ILE A 89 52.97 -25.89 -38.14
N ALA A 90 52.05 -24.92 -38.18
CA ALA A 90 50.88 -24.90 -37.31
C ALA A 90 49.98 -26.11 -37.55
N ALA A 91 49.73 -26.49 -38.81
CA ALA A 91 48.94 -27.66 -39.16
C ALA A 91 49.61 -28.98 -38.70
N ALA A 92 50.93 -29.11 -38.86
CA ALA A 92 51.69 -30.27 -38.39
C ALA A 92 51.69 -30.39 -36.86
N THR A 93 51.84 -29.27 -36.15
CA THR A 93 51.76 -29.24 -34.68
C THR A 93 50.34 -29.43 -34.16
N TRP A 94 49.32 -28.96 -34.89
CA TRP A 94 47.90 -29.23 -34.62
C TRP A 94 47.56 -30.70 -34.81
N TRP A 95 48.06 -31.33 -35.87
CA TRP A 95 47.83 -32.76 -36.15
C TRP A 95 48.29 -33.66 -35.00
N TRP A 96 49.34 -33.27 -34.26
CA TRP A 96 49.82 -33.99 -33.09
C TRP A 96 49.11 -33.65 -31.77
N ARG A 97 48.35 -32.56 -31.68
CA ARG A 97 47.56 -32.21 -30.49
C ARG A 97 46.16 -32.81 -30.63
N ARG A 98 45.90 -33.91 -29.91
CA ARG A 98 44.66 -34.71 -30.04
C ARG A 98 43.36 -34.02 -29.61
N GLU A 99 43.40 -32.80 -29.07
CA GLU A 99 42.19 -32.01 -28.82
C GLU A 99 42.61 -30.55 -28.62
N PRO A 100 42.24 -29.62 -29.52
CA PRO A 100 42.40 -28.21 -29.25
C PRO A 100 41.40 -27.81 -28.15
N SER A 101 41.89 -27.31 -27.02
CA SER A 101 41.04 -26.61 -26.07
C SER A 101 40.48 -25.36 -26.76
N PRO A 102 39.17 -25.10 -26.74
CA PRO A 102 38.62 -23.88 -27.28
C PRO A 102 39.27 -22.67 -26.57
N PRO A 103 39.50 -21.55 -27.28
CA PRO A 103 40.06 -20.35 -26.67
C PRO A 103 39.18 -19.92 -25.49
N ALA A 104 39.80 -19.54 -24.37
CA ALA A 104 39.10 -19.25 -23.10
C ALA A 104 38.11 -18.06 -23.18
N LEU A 105 38.27 -17.20 -24.20
CA LEU A 105 37.44 -16.02 -24.44
C LEU A 105 36.74 -16.14 -25.78
N VAL A 106 35.58 -16.81 -25.78
CA VAL A 106 34.63 -16.75 -26.89
C VAL A 106 33.56 -15.72 -26.53
N ALA A 107 33.19 -14.85 -27.48
CA ALA A 107 32.19 -13.80 -27.26
C ALA A 107 30.87 -14.32 -26.64
N ASP A 108 30.47 -15.55 -27.00
CA ASP A 108 29.31 -16.24 -26.43
C ASP A 108 29.46 -16.52 -24.92
N GLY A 109 30.65 -16.92 -24.46
CA GLY A 109 30.93 -17.15 -23.04
C GLY A 109 30.83 -15.86 -22.22
N VAL A 110 31.35 -14.75 -22.75
CA VAL A 110 31.24 -13.42 -22.13
C VAL A 110 29.78 -12.97 -22.08
N TYR A 111 29.04 -13.13 -23.18
CA TYR A 111 27.62 -12.79 -23.25
C TYR A 111 26.78 -13.57 -22.22
N ARG A 112 26.96 -14.89 -22.13
CA ARG A 112 26.24 -15.73 -21.15
C ARG A 112 26.62 -15.40 -19.71
N PHE A 113 27.89 -15.09 -19.44
CA PHE A 113 28.32 -14.64 -18.12
C PHE A 113 27.62 -13.33 -17.70
N LEU A 114 27.56 -12.35 -18.60
CA LEU A 114 26.88 -11.08 -18.33
C LEU A 114 25.38 -11.28 -18.12
N LEU A 115 24.73 -12.08 -18.98
CA LEU A 115 23.29 -12.35 -18.87
C LEU A 115 22.94 -13.08 -17.57
N SER A 116 23.67 -14.16 -17.26
CA SER A 116 23.46 -14.92 -16.02
C SER A 116 23.78 -14.11 -14.77
N GLY A 117 24.78 -13.22 -14.83
CA GLY A 117 25.11 -12.27 -13.78
C GLY A 117 23.98 -11.27 -13.54
N LEU A 118 23.40 -10.73 -14.61
CA LEU A 118 22.25 -9.82 -14.55
C LEU A 118 21.02 -10.50 -13.95
N GLU A 119 20.71 -11.74 -14.37
CA GLU A 119 19.60 -12.52 -13.83
C GLU A 119 19.79 -12.84 -12.35
N HIS A 120 20.99 -13.26 -11.94
CA HIS A 120 21.31 -13.50 -10.53
C HIS A 120 21.19 -12.23 -9.69
N LEU A 121 21.71 -11.11 -10.19
CA LEU A 121 21.62 -9.82 -9.51
C LEU A 121 20.15 -9.38 -9.38
N SER A 122 19.38 -9.49 -10.45
CA SER A 122 17.95 -9.16 -10.48
C SER A 122 17.15 -10.04 -9.51
N SER A 123 17.38 -11.35 -9.52
CA SER A 123 16.72 -12.30 -8.60
C SER A 123 17.10 -12.00 -7.15
N LYS A 124 18.38 -11.75 -6.88
CA LYS A 124 18.88 -11.42 -5.54
C LYS A 124 18.30 -10.10 -5.04
N ALA A 125 18.29 -9.06 -5.88
CA ALA A 125 17.70 -7.77 -5.56
C ALA A 125 16.20 -7.91 -5.26
N THR A 126 15.45 -8.59 -6.14
CA THR A 126 14.00 -8.82 -5.96
C THR A 126 13.71 -9.57 -4.68
N LYS A 127 14.43 -10.67 -4.40
CA LYS A 127 14.26 -11.44 -3.16
C LYS A 127 14.63 -10.66 -1.90
N ALA A 128 15.55 -9.70 -1.99
CA ALA A 128 16.00 -8.91 -0.85
C ALA A 128 14.90 -7.98 -0.31
N TYR A 129 14.09 -7.36 -1.18
CA TYR A 129 13.02 -6.45 -0.73
C TYR A 129 11.61 -7.06 -0.86
N MET A 130 11.34 -7.98 -1.78
CA MET A 130 10.05 -8.67 -1.93
C MET A 130 9.93 -9.91 -1.04
N THR A 131 9.94 -9.71 0.27
CA THR A 131 9.91 -10.80 1.25
C THR A 131 8.50 -11.31 1.60
N GLY A 132 7.45 -10.62 1.12
CA GLY A 132 6.05 -10.92 1.44
C GLY A 132 5.62 -10.47 2.84
N LEU A 133 6.50 -9.83 3.62
CA LEU A 133 6.22 -9.38 4.98
C LEU A 133 5.89 -7.88 5.01
N LEU A 134 4.65 -7.54 5.33
CA LEU A 134 4.15 -6.16 5.37
C LEU A 134 5.05 -5.19 6.16
N TRP A 135 5.55 -5.61 7.32
CA TRP A 135 6.36 -4.75 8.18
C TRP A 135 7.68 -4.32 7.52
N GLN A 136 8.23 -5.12 6.61
CA GLN A 136 9.45 -4.76 5.88
C GLN A 136 9.15 -3.71 4.81
N TYR A 137 8.05 -3.86 4.07
CA TYR A 137 7.59 -2.85 3.13
C TYR A 137 7.30 -1.51 3.81
N VAL A 138 6.60 -1.54 4.94
CA VAL A 138 6.34 -0.34 5.76
C VAL A 138 7.66 0.28 6.23
N THR A 139 8.62 -0.53 6.66
CA THR A 139 9.95 -0.04 7.07
C THR A 139 10.69 0.65 5.92
N ILE A 140 10.63 0.12 4.69
CA ILE A 140 11.22 0.74 3.50
C ILE A 140 10.59 2.12 3.24
N VAL A 141 9.25 2.22 3.28
CA VAL A 141 8.53 3.49 3.10
C VAL A 141 8.96 4.51 4.16
N LEU A 142 9.01 4.11 5.43
CA LEU A 142 9.38 4.97 6.55
C LEU A 142 10.84 5.43 6.47
N VAL A 143 11.78 4.54 6.16
CA VAL A 143 13.20 4.88 5.98
C VAL A 143 13.40 5.82 4.79
N THR A 144 12.64 5.62 3.71
CA THR A 144 12.67 6.51 2.54
C THR A 144 12.16 7.91 2.90
N ALA A 145 11.09 8.01 3.69
CA ALA A 145 10.59 9.30 4.19
C ALA A 145 11.62 10.02 5.08
N ILE A 146 12.28 9.29 5.99
CA ILE A 146 13.38 9.84 6.80
C ILE A 146 14.53 10.30 5.90
N GLY A 147 14.93 9.49 4.91
CA GLY A 147 16.00 9.82 3.97
C GLY A 147 15.68 11.06 3.14
N ALA A 148 14.43 11.20 2.67
CA ALA A 148 13.97 12.39 1.95
C ALA A 148 14.00 13.65 2.84
N ALA A 149 13.56 13.54 4.10
CA ALA A 149 13.64 14.63 5.06
C ALA A 149 15.10 15.02 5.39
N ALA A 150 15.98 14.04 5.56
CA ALA A 150 17.41 14.25 5.77
C ALA A 150 18.09 14.89 4.55
N LEU A 151 17.74 14.48 3.34
CA LEU A 151 18.22 15.09 2.10
C LEU A 151 17.74 16.54 1.97
N ALA A 152 16.49 16.83 2.30
CA ALA A 152 15.97 18.20 2.33
C ALA A 152 16.70 19.06 3.37
N ALA A 153 17.00 18.50 4.55
CA ALA A 153 17.83 19.13 5.57
C ALA A 153 19.23 19.45 5.05
N PHE A 154 19.90 18.46 4.47
CA PHE A 154 21.27 18.58 3.95
C PHE A 154 21.36 19.59 2.80
N ALA A 155 20.35 19.63 1.92
CA ALA A 155 20.27 20.59 0.83
C ALA A 155 19.97 22.04 1.27
N GLY A 156 19.98 22.33 2.58
CA GLY A 156 19.69 23.67 3.11
C GLY A 156 18.26 24.14 2.87
N ARG A 157 17.33 23.23 2.52
CA ARG A 157 15.92 23.55 2.28
C ARG A 157 15.09 23.62 3.55
N LEU A 158 15.67 23.26 4.69
CA LEU A 158 15.04 23.42 5.99
C LEU A 158 15.45 24.75 6.61
N VAL A 159 14.48 25.40 7.24
CA VAL A 159 14.69 26.68 7.91
C VAL A 159 15.65 26.49 9.08
N PRO A 160 16.65 27.39 9.26
CA PRO A 160 17.57 27.33 10.38
C PRO A 160 16.81 27.19 11.70
N LEU A 161 17.32 26.36 12.62
CA LEU A 161 16.73 26.05 13.94
C LEU A 161 16.65 27.27 14.89
N ALA A 162 16.81 28.50 14.40
CA ALA A 162 17.28 29.65 15.17
C ALA A 162 16.21 30.36 16.01
N ARG A 163 14.90 30.09 15.84
CA ARG A 163 13.87 30.72 16.67
C ARG A 163 12.84 29.70 17.14
N TRP A 164 12.95 29.34 18.41
CA TRP A 164 11.87 28.73 19.15
C TRP A 164 10.70 29.72 19.15
N PRO A 165 9.51 29.35 18.65
CA PRO A 165 8.36 30.23 18.70
C PRO A 165 8.08 30.61 20.16
N GLU A 166 7.66 31.85 20.43
CA GLU A 166 7.10 32.22 21.73
C GLU A 166 5.89 31.31 22.00
N THR A 167 6.08 30.28 22.83
CA THR A 167 5.05 29.28 23.09
C THR A 167 3.99 29.85 24.02
N ARG A 168 2.71 29.55 23.75
CA ARG A 168 1.67 29.55 24.79
C ARG A 168 2.16 28.79 26.01
N GLU A 169 1.79 29.25 27.21
CA GLU A 169 2.17 28.61 28.47
C GLU A 169 1.84 27.11 28.49
N VAL A 170 2.87 26.26 28.43
CA VAL A 170 2.71 24.82 28.59
C VAL A 170 2.55 24.52 30.07
N ARG A 171 1.29 24.38 30.51
CA ARG A 171 0.97 23.96 31.88
C ARG A 171 1.40 22.52 32.15
N LEU A 172 1.77 22.23 33.40
CA LEU A 172 2.14 20.88 33.88
C LEU A 172 1.10 19.83 33.49
N PHE A 173 -0.19 20.18 33.54
CA PHE A 173 -1.28 19.29 33.14
C PHE A 173 -1.12 18.77 31.70
N HIS A 174 -0.73 19.61 30.73
CA HIS A 174 -0.52 19.18 29.34
C HIS A 174 0.61 18.15 29.23
N VAL A 175 1.69 18.37 29.99
CA VAL A 175 2.84 17.46 30.03
C VAL A 175 2.44 16.12 30.63
N LEU A 176 1.65 16.12 31.70
CA LEU A 176 1.17 14.89 32.34
C LEU A 176 0.26 14.07 31.42
N VAL A 177 -0.67 14.72 30.71
CA VAL A 177 -1.54 14.04 29.74
C VAL A 177 -0.72 13.47 28.57
N ALA A 178 0.21 14.24 28.02
CA ALA A 178 1.09 13.78 26.94
C ALA A 178 2.00 12.62 27.39
N ALA A 179 2.56 12.70 28.59
CA ALA A 179 3.38 11.64 29.18
C ALA A 179 2.55 10.38 29.45
N GLY A 180 1.31 10.53 29.95
CA GLY A 180 0.36 9.43 30.15
C GLY A 180 0.00 8.72 28.84
N GLY A 181 -0.28 9.48 27.78
CA GLY A 181 -0.51 8.94 26.43
C GLY A 181 0.71 8.21 25.88
N ALA A 182 1.91 8.81 25.99
CA ALA A 182 3.16 8.17 25.57
C ALA A 182 3.43 6.87 26.35
N ALA A 183 3.22 6.87 27.66
CA ALA A 183 3.37 5.68 28.50
C ALA A 183 2.38 4.57 28.09
N ALA A 184 1.12 4.93 27.79
CA ALA A 184 0.11 3.99 27.31
C ALA A 184 0.48 3.41 25.93
N ALA A 185 0.98 4.23 25.00
CA ALA A 185 1.47 3.77 23.69
C ALA A 185 2.67 2.82 23.80
N VAL A 186 3.64 3.13 24.67
CA VAL A 186 4.76 2.23 24.97
C VAL A 186 4.26 0.94 25.63
N GLY A 187 3.31 1.04 26.57
CA GLY A 187 2.68 -0.11 27.21
C GLY A 187 1.99 -1.04 26.21
N ALA A 188 1.31 -0.49 25.21
CA ALA A 188 0.70 -1.27 24.14
C ALA A 188 1.74 -2.03 23.28
N CYS A 189 2.91 -1.43 23.06
CA CYS A 189 4.01 -2.05 22.30
C CYS A 189 4.73 -3.16 23.10
N LEU A 190 4.80 -3.04 24.42
CA LEU A 190 5.43 -4.01 25.31
C LEU A 190 4.48 -5.14 25.75
N ALA A 191 3.18 -5.00 25.48
CA ALA A 191 2.17 -5.95 25.89
C ALA A 191 2.38 -7.33 25.24
N ARG A 192 2.59 -8.35 26.08
CA ARG A 192 2.73 -9.75 25.66
C ARG A 192 1.39 -10.48 25.50
N ARG A 193 0.27 -9.81 25.79
CA ARG A 193 -1.08 -10.35 25.73
C ARG A 193 -2.01 -9.31 25.08
N ARG A 194 -3.01 -9.80 24.33
CA ARG A 194 -3.97 -8.94 23.60
C ARG A 194 -4.74 -8.01 24.50
N LEU A 195 -5.29 -8.50 25.62
CA LEU A 195 -6.13 -7.69 26.48
C LEU A 195 -5.36 -6.49 27.06
N PRO A 196 -4.16 -6.65 27.67
CA PRO A 196 -3.32 -5.51 28.04
C PRO A 196 -2.96 -4.58 26.87
N ALA A 197 -2.70 -5.11 25.67
CA ALA A 197 -2.39 -4.28 24.50
C ALA A 197 -3.58 -3.40 24.10
N ILE A 198 -4.79 -3.97 24.06
CA ILE A 198 -6.04 -3.26 23.73
C ILE A 198 -6.37 -2.24 24.81
N LEU A 199 -6.21 -2.59 26.09
CA LEU A 199 -6.45 -1.66 27.20
C LEU A 199 -5.45 -0.49 27.20
N ALA A 200 -4.19 -0.75 26.90
CA ALA A 200 -3.16 0.29 26.77
C ALA A 200 -3.41 1.20 25.55
N LEU A 201 -3.86 0.64 24.43
CA LEU A 201 -4.29 1.41 23.27
C LEU A 201 -5.52 2.30 23.60
N GLY A 202 -6.50 1.73 24.31
CA GLY A 202 -7.65 2.44 24.88
C GLY A 202 -7.25 3.62 25.75
N ALA A 203 -6.34 3.38 26.71
CA ALA A 203 -5.82 4.41 27.59
C ALA A 203 -5.13 5.54 26.80
N ASN A 204 -4.37 5.21 25.75
CA ASN A 204 -3.77 6.21 24.87
C ASN A 204 -4.84 7.06 24.16
N GLY A 205 -5.91 6.44 23.64
CA GLY A 205 -7.01 7.17 23.00
C GLY A 205 -7.78 8.09 23.94
N TYR A 206 -8.05 7.66 25.18
CA TYR A 206 -8.67 8.54 26.19
C TYR A 206 -7.74 9.68 26.62
N MET A 207 -6.43 9.47 26.70
CA MET A 207 -5.48 10.57 26.94
C MET A 207 -5.48 11.59 25.80
N LEU A 208 -5.62 11.15 24.54
CA LEU A 208 -5.82 12.06 23.41
C LEU A 208 -7.14 12.83 23.50
N ALA A 209 -8.23 12.20 23.94
CA ALA A 209 -9.50 12.89 24.14
C ALA A 209 -9.39 14.00 25.22
N VAL A 210 -8.72 13.71 26.34
CA VAL A 210 -8.44 14.71 27.39
C VAL A 210 -7.59 15.85 26.82
N LEU A 211 -6.57 15.53 26.01
CA LEU A 211 -5.74 16.54 25.36
C LEU A 211 -6.58 17.45 24.45
N PHE A 212 -7.48 16.91 23.63
CA PHE A 212 -8.40 17.73 22.82
C PHE A 212 -9.31 18.62 23.65
N GLY A 213 -9.85 18.10 24.76
CA GLY A 213 -10.68 18.88 25.67
C GLY A 213 -9.92 20.08 26.26
N VAL A 214 -8.67 19.86 26.67
CA VAL A 214 -7.83 20.94 27.22
C VAL A 214 -7.32 21.92 26.17
N LEU A 215 -7.21 21.48 24.91
CA LEU A 215 -6.93 22.36 23.77
C LEU A 215 -8.19 23.08 23.24
N ALA A 216 -9.30 23.05 24.00
CA ALA A 216 -10.58 23.68 23.66
C ALA A 216 -11.19 23.17 22.34
N ALA A 217 -11.03 21.86 22.06
CA ALA A 217 -11.64 21.18 20.92
C ALA A 217 -12.68 20.14 21.41
N PRO A 218 -13.86 20.58 21.90
CA PRO A 218 -14.84 19.70 22.53
C PRO A 218 -15.42 18.65 21.56
N ASP A 219 -15.69 19.00 20.30
CA ASP A 219 -16.18 18.05 19.29
C ASP A 219 -15.16 16.94 19.00
N LEU A 220 -13.88 17.29 18.90
CA LEU A 220 -12.79 16.32 18.74
C LEU A 220 -12.63 15.44 19.99
N ALA A 221 -12.82 16.00 21.18
CA ALA A 221 -12.77 15.23 22.42
C ALA A 221 -13.91 14.21 22.47
N LEU A 222 -15.15 14.64 22.20
CA LEU A 222 -16.32 13.76 22.21
C LEU A 222 -16.23 12.67 21.15
N THR A 223 -15.89 13.02 19.90
CA THR A 223 -15.63 12.03 18.84
C THR A 223 -14.56 11.03 19.25
N GLN A 224 -13.44 11.49 19.80
CA GLN A 224 -12.34 10.62 20.21
C GLN A 224 -12.76 9.63 21.31
N VAL A 225 -13.50 10.06 22.34
CA VAL A 225 -14.04 9.16 23.38
C VAL A 225 -14.94 8.09 22.74
N MET A 226 -15.81 8.49 21.82
CA MET A 226 -16.75 7.56 21.18
C MET A 226 -16.04 6.57 20.25
N VAL A 227 -15.15 7.05 19.38
CA VAL A 227 -14.34 6.21 18.49
C VAL A 227 -13.50 5.23 19.30
N GLU A 228 -12.87 5.67 20.39
CA GLU A 228 -12.07 4.80 21.24
C GLU A 228 -12.92 3.71 21.92
N THR A 229 -14.10 4.09 22.41
CA THR A 229 -15.02 3.14 23.05
C THR A 229 -15.51 2.08 22.06
N VAL A 230 -15.88 2.49 20.84
CA VAL A 230 -16.30 1.58 19.78
C VAL A 230 -15.14 0.72 19.30
N SER A 231 -13.94 1.29 19.09
CA SER A 231 -12.77 0.55 18.58
C SER A 231 -12.31 -0.52 19.57
N VAL A 232 -12.24 -0.21 20.88
CA VAL A 232 -11.93 -1.18 21.92
C VAL A 232 -12.94 -2.32 21.92
N ALA A 233 -14.23 -2.02 21.82
CA ALA A 233 -15.27 -3.04 21.76
C ALA A 233 -15.17 -3.92 20.49
N LEU A 234 -14.93 -3.31 19.32
CA LEU A 234 -14.70 -4.02 18.05
C LEU A 234 -13.45 -4.91 18.11
N PHE A 235 -12.35 -4.41 18.67
CA PHE A 235 -11.13 -5.19 18.87
C PHE A 235 -11.40 -6.38 19.78
N LEU A 236 -12.03 -6.18 20.94
CA LEU A 236 -12.37 -7.28 21.84
C LEU A 236 -13.27 -8.32 21.18
N ALA A 237 -14.23 -7.88 20.36
CA ALA A 237 -15.08 -8.77 19.57
C ALA A 237 -14.27 -9.57 18.54
N ALA A 238 -13.39 -8.93 17.78
CA ALA A 238 -12.57 -9.56 16.74
C ALA A 238 -11.50 -10.51 17.31
N PHE A 239 -10.79 -10.08 18.37
CA PHE A 239 -9.65 -10.81 18.93
C PHE A 239 -10.04 -12.12 19.61
N ARG A 240 -11.31 -12.30 19.98
CA ARG A 240 -11.86 -13.57 20.48
C ARG A 240 -11.74 -14.71 19.44
N TYR A 241 -11.74 -14.39 18.15
CA TYR A 241 -11.73 -15.37 17.06
C TYR A 241 -10.32 -15.71 16.56
N LEU A 242 -9.32 -14.93 16.95
CA LEU A 242 -7.94 -15.16 16.54
C LEU A 242 -7.27 -16.21 17.46
N PRO A 243 -6.36 -17.07 16.94
CA PRO A 243 -5.62 -18.06 17.76
C PRO A 243 -4.88 -17.40 18.92
N ALA A 244 -4.41 -18.15 19.92
CA ALA A 244 -3.67 -17.57 21.04
C ALA A 244 -2.55 -16.62 20.53
N PHE A 245 -2.40 -15.46 21.19
CA PHE A 245 -1.40 -14.48 20.81
C PHE A 245 0.00 -15.05 21.09
N ASP A 246 0.69 -15.47 20.03
CA ASP A 246 2.04 -15.99 20.11
C ASP A 246 3.03 -14.83 19.87
N TYR A 247 3.59 -14.30 20.97
CA TYR A 247 4.69 -13.35 20.87
C TYR A 247 5.96 -14.10 20.47
N GLN A 248 6.30 -14.01 19.19
CA GLN A 248 7.56 -14.55 18.68
C GLN A 248 8.68 -13.52 18.86
N ALA A 249 9.55 -13.79 19.84
CA ALA A 249 10.75 -13.00 20.07
C ALA A 249 11.61 -13.00 18.80
N ARG A 250 12.05 -11.82 18.38
CA ARG A 250 12.90 -11.67 17.20
C ARG A 250 14.36 -11.61 17.61
N PRO A 251 15.31 -11.88 16.69
CA PRO A 251 16.72 -11.64 16.97
C PRO A 251 16.95 -10.19 17.41
N ALA A 252 17.73 -10.01 18.49
CA ALA A 252 18.05 -8.71 19.07
C ALA A 252 18.50 -7.65 18.05
N PRO A 253 19.36 -7.91 17.04
CA PRO A 253 19.74 -6.88 16.07
C PRO A 253 18.56 -6.38 15.23
N VAL A 254 17.63 -7.27 14.86
CA VAL A 254 16.44 -6.91 14.07
C VAL A 254 15.49 -6.07 14.92
N GLU A 255 15.34 -6.41 16.20
CA GLU A 255 14.50 -5.63 17.11
C GLU A 255 15.08 -4.24 17.39
N ARG A 256 16.39 -4.14 17.64
CA ARG A 256 17.10 -2.86 17.82
C ARG A 256 16.97 -1.95 16.60
N TRP A 257 17.15 -2.50 15.40
CA TRP A 257 16.93 -1.76 14.15
C TRP A 257 15.50 -1.20 14.06
N ARG A 258 14.49 -2.03 14.32
CA ARG A 258 13.08 -1.61 14.26
C ARG A 258 12.76 -0.52 15.28
N VAL A 259 13.26 -0.63 16.51
CA VAL A 259 13.11 0.39 17.55
C VAL A 259 13.80 1.69 17.11
N GLY A 260 15.00 1.61 16.54
CA GLY A 260 15.72 2.77 16.00
C GLY A 260 14.93 3.48 14.89
N VAL A 261 14.38 2.73 13.92
CA VAL A 261 13.53 3.29 12.86
C VAL A 261 12.26 3.91 13.46
N ALA A 262 11.58 3.21 14.38
CA ALA A 262 10.37 3.73 15.01
C ALA A 262 10.62 5.04 15.78
N ALA A 263 11.73 5.12 16.51
CA ALA A 263 12.14 6.33 17.22
C ALA A 263 12.46 7.48 16.25
N ALA A 264 13.18 7.20 15.15
CA ALA A 264 13.48 8.19 14.12
C ALA A 264 12.21 8.73 13.45
N VAL A 265 11.25 7.87 13.10
CA VAL A 265 9.94 8.27 12.57
C VAL A 265 9.15 9.06 13.61
N GLY A 266 9.17 8.63 14.88
CA GLY A 266 8.50 9.34 15.97
C GLY A 266 9.00 10.77 16.16
N MET A 267 10.30 11.01 15.92
CA MET A 267 10.91 12.35 15.95
C MET A 267 10.67 13.16 14.67
N LEU A 268 10.37 12.51 13.55
CA LEU A 268 10.16 13.15 12.26
C LEU A 268 8.95 14.10 12.26
N VAL A 269 7.84 13.69 12.90
CA VAL A 269 6.63 14.52 12.95
C VAL A 269 6.83 15.78 13.80
N PRO A 270 7.34 15.72 15.06
CA PRO A 270 7.71 16.91 15.82
C PRO A 270 8.70 17.81 15.07
N PHE A 271 9.66 17.22 14.37
CA PHE A 271 10.63 17.96 13.55
C PHE A 271 9.96 18.71 12.40
N PHE A 272 9.02 18.10 11.67
CA PHE A 272 8.25 18.79 10.64
C PHE A 272 7.35 19.89 11.20
N VAL A 273 6.68 19.64 12.34
CA VAL A 273 5.86 20.66 13.00
C VAL A 273 6.71 21.85 13.44
N TYR A 274 7.90 21.59 14.00
CA TYR A 274 8.85 22.62 14.39
C TYR A 274 9.29 23.44 13.18
N THR A 275 9.81 22.79 12.14
CA THR A 275 10.30 23.47 10.93
C THR A 275 9.21 24.24 10.20
N ALA A 276 7.98 23.71 10.10
CA ALA A 276 6.85 24.41 9.50
C ALA A 276 6.45 25.68 10.27
N ARG A 277 6.52 25.63 11.61
CA ARG A 277 6.28 26.80 12.47
C ARG A 277 7.41 27.83 12.39
N SER A 278 8.66 27.38 12.51
CA SER A 278 9.84 28.27 12.42
C SER A 278 9.98 28.91 11.04
N ALA A 279 9.50 28.27 9.98
CA ALA A 279 9.44 28.82 8.63
C ALA A 279 8.45 29.97 8.43
N GLY A 280 7.64 30.30 9.45
CA GLY A 280 6.55 31.29 9.32
C GLY A 280 5.48 30.85 8.31
N GLY A 281 5.41 29.55 7.97
CA GLY A 281 4.50 29.02 6.96
C GLY A 281 3.03 29.06 7.38
N ILE A 282 2.75 29.10 8.69
CA ILE A 282 1.41 29.31 9.21
C ILE A 282 1.14 30.82 9.23
N GLY A 283 0.44 31.32 8.21
CA GLY A 283 0.03 32.75 8.13
C GLY A 283 0.87 33.64 7.21
N ARG A 284 1.65 33.06 6.29
CA ARG A 284 2.58 33.77 5.39
C ARG A 284 1.98 34.94 4.58
N ASN A 285 0.65 35.00 4.43
CA ASN A 285 -0.07 36.04 3.69
C ASN A 285 -1.02 36.90 4.56
N GLY A 286 -0.98 36.82 5.90
CA GLY A 286 -1.88 37.58 6.78
C GLY A 286 -3.38 37.24 6.66
N GLN A 287 -3.77 36.32 5.76
CA GLN A 287 -5.12 35.81 5.65
C GLN A 287 -5.29 34.62 6.59
N ASP A 288 -5.89 34.89 7.74
CA ASP A 288 -6.29 33.85 8.66
C ASP A 288 -7.64 33.25 8.21
N VAL A 289 -7.57 32.05 7.64
CA VAL A 289 -8.76 31.29 7.24
C VAL A 289 -9.64 30.99 8.47
N ALA A 290 -9.06 30.89 9.67
CA ALA A 290 -9.84 30.69 10.90
C ALA A 290 -10.73 31.90 11.20
N SER A 291 -10.21 33.13 11.07
CA SER A 291 -11.00 34.36 11.19
C SER A 291 -12.16 34.43 10.21
N TYR A 292 -11.98 33.96 8.97
CA TYR A 292 -13.08 33.83 8.01
C TYR A 292 -14.17 32.88 8.52
N TYR A 293 -13.81 31.67 8.97
CA TYR A 293 -14.80 30.71 9.46
C TYR A 293 -15.52 31.18 10.72
N ILE A 294 -14.82 31.82 11.66
CA ILE A 294 -15.43 32.36 12.89
C ILE A 294 -16.51 33.41 12.55
N THR A 295 -16.21 34.31 11.62
CA THR A 295 -17.14 35.39 11.24
C THR A 295 -18.24 34.92 10.29
N ALA A 296 -17.93 34.00 9.37
CA ALA A 296 -18.85 33.53 8.35
C ALA A 296 -19.83 32.46 8.85
N SER A 297 -19.52 31.70 9.93
CA SER A 297 -20.38 30.58 10.38
C SER A 297 -21.80 31.04 10.72
N ILE A 298 -21.95 32.06 11.55
CA ILE A 298 -23.28 32.61 11.88
C ILE A 298 -23.84 33.39 10.69
N ALA A 299 -23.02 34.25 10.07
CA ALA A 299 -23.47 35.18 9.04
C ALA A 299 -23.95 34.50 7.74
N LYS A 300 -23.39 33.35 7.37
CA LYS A 300 -23.68 32.65 6.11
C LYS A 300 -24.40 31.31 6.30
N ALA A 301 -24.18 30.63 7.43
CA ALA A 301 -24.71 29.27 7.65
C ALA A 301 -25.62 29.14 8.88
N GLY A 302 -25.79 30.20 9.69
CA GLY A 302 -26.71 30.24 10.83
C GLY A 302 -26.16 29.64 12.14
N GLY A 303 -25.10 28.82 12.08
CA GLY A 303 -24.67 28.03 13.25
C GLY A 303 -23.61 28.69 14.14
N HIS A 304 -23.76 28.51 15.45
CA HIS A 304 -22.76 28.90 16.45
C HIS A 304 -21.62 27.87 16.60
N ASN A 305 -21.87 26.59 16.28
CA ASN A 305 -20.83 25.58 16.29
C ASN A 305 -19.99 25.67 15.00
N VAL A 306 -18.91 26.46 15.05
CA VAL A 306 -18.00 26.67 13.92
C VAL A 306 -17.43 25.36 13.37
N VAL A 307 -17.14 24.37 14.22
CA VAL A 307 -16.59 23.09 13.77
C VAL A 307 -17.63 22.31 12.95
N ASN A 308 -18.83 22.12 13.49
CA ASN A 308 -19.87 21.41 12.77
C ASN A 308 -20.26 22.14 11.47
N VAL A 309 -20.40 23.47 11.50
CA VAL A 309 -20.67 24.29 10.31
C VAL A 309 -19.58 24.14 9.24
N ILE A 310 -18.30 24.09 9.62
CA ILE A 310 -17.22 23.80 8.67
C ILE A 310 -17.42 22.41 8.05
N LEU A 311 -17.73 21.40 8.84
CA LEU A 311 -17.84 20.02 8.37
C LEU A 311 -19.06 19.80 7.47
N VAL A 312 -20.21 20.39 7.78
CA VAL A 312 -21.45 20.11 7.04
C VAL A 312 -21.73 21.10 5.92
N ASP A 313 -21.20 22.33 6.00
CA ASP A 313 -21.47 23.41 5.04
C ASP A 313 -20.21 23.76 4.25
N PHE A 314 -19.28 24.53 4.82
CA PHE A 314 -18.12 25.07 4.09
C PHE A 314 -17.22 24.00 3.46
N ARG A 315 -17.04 22.87 4.15
CA ARG A 315 -16.24 21.71 3.74
C ARG A 315 -17.07 20.42 3.75
N GLY A 316 -18.37 20.54 3.45
CA GLY A 316 -19.32 19.42 3.32
C GLY A 316 -18.82 18.26 2.45
N LEU A 317 -18.03 18.57 1.41
CA LEU A 317 -17.47 17.56 0.51
C LEU A 317 -16.49 16.62 1.23
N ASP A 318 -15.71 17.11 2.19
CA ASP A 318 -14.79 16.27 2.95
C ASP A 318 -15.58 15.27 3.81
N THR A 319 -16.63 15.74 4.49
CA THR A 319 -17.52 14.87 5.27
C THR A 319 -18.29 13.88 4.39
N LEU A 320 -18.73 14.29 3.20
CA LEU A 320 -19.31 13.36 2.21
C LEU A 320 -18.31 12.27 1.80
N GLY A 321 -17.05 12.64 1.58
CA GLY A 321 -15.96 11.72 1.31
C GLY A 321 -15.72 10.73 2.45
N GLU A 322 -15.67 11.22 3.70
CA GLU A 322 -15.50 10.41 4.90
C GLU A 322 -16.63 9.38 5.06
N ILE A 323 -17.90 9.79 4.96
CA ILE A 323 -19.03 8.84 5.07
C ILE A 323 -19.06 7.86 3.90
N THR A 324 -18.60 8.26 2.72
CA THR A 324 -18.44 7.36 1.57
C THR A 324 -17.38 6.29 1.87
N VAL A 325 -16.24 6.67 2.46
CA VAL A 325 -15.20 5.72 2.93
C VAL A 325 -15.77 4.76 3.98
N LEU A 326 -16.58 5.25 4.93
CA LEU A 326 -17.26 4.38 5.89
C LEU A 326 -18.25 3.43 5.21
N ALA A 327 -19.03 3.89 4.23
CA ALA A 327 -19.94 3.03 3.48
C ALA A 327 -19.17 1.92 2.73
N ILE A 328 -18.07 2.28 2.06
CA ILE A 328 -17.19 1.32 1.37
C ILE A 328 -16.59 0.34 2.37
N ALA A 329 -16.12 0.79 3.54
CA ALA A 329 -15.55 -0.08 4.56
C ALA A 329 -16.57 -1.11 5.09
N ALA A 330 -17.83 -0.70 5.31
CA ALA A 330 -18.91 -1.61 5.71
C ALA A 330 -19.18 -2.68 4.63
N LEU A 331 -19.28 -2.25 3.37
CA LEU A 331 -19.49 -3.16 2.23
C LEU A 331 -18.29 -4.10 2.02
N ALA A 332 -17.07 -3.60 2.15
CA ALA A 332 -15.85 -4.40 2.03
C ALA A 332 -15.75 -5.44 3.15
N CYS A 333 -16.07 -5.07 4.39
CA CYS A 333 -16.15 -6.01 5.51
C CYS A 333 -17.17 -7.12 5.23
N TYR A 334 -18.37 -6.74 4.80
CA TYR A 334 -19.41 -7.67 4.38
C TYR A 334 -18.94 -8.60 3.25
N ALA A 335 -18.33 -8.04 2.21
CA ALA A 335 -17.84 -8.78 1.04
C ALA A 335 -16.76 -9.81 1.40
N VAL A 336 -15.78 -9.43 2.23
CA VAL A 336 -14.68 -10.31 2.63
C VAL A 336 -15.17 -11.49 3.45
N VAL A 337 -16.15 -11.28 4.33
CA VAL A 337 -16.61 -12.31 5.27
C VAL A 337 -17.77 -13.14 4.72
N SER A 338 -18.70 -12.51 3.98
CA SER A 338 -19.97 -13.13 3.60
C SER A 338 -20.02 -13.61 2.15
N LEU A 339 -19.14 -13.13 1.26
CA LEU A 339 -19.14 -13.59 -0.14
C LEU A 339 -18.21 -14.80 -0.34
N PRO A 340 -18.52 -15.69 -1.32
CA PRO A 340 -17.70 -16.86 -1.66
C PRO A 340 -16.23 -16.53 -2.00
N LEU A 341 -15.92 -15.29 -2.38
CA LEU A 341 -14.54 -14.80 -2.59
C LEU A 341 -13.66 -14.98 -1.34
N GLY A 342 -14.21 -14.78 -0.14
CA GLY A 342 -13.51 -15.06 1.11
C GLY A 342 -13.17 -16.55 1.26
N SER A 343 -14.08 -17.43 0.86
CA SER A 343 -13.89 -18.89 0.88
C SER A 343 -12.88 -19.38 -0.16
N ALA A 344 -12.84 -18.76 -1.35
CA ALA A 344 -11.86 -19.08 -2.40
C ALA A 344 -10.43 -18.63 -2.03
N LEU A 345 -10.30 -17.43 -1.43
CA LEU A 345 -9.01 -16.92 -0.95
C LEU A 345 -8.48 -17.70 0.26
N SER A 346 -9.37 -18.16 1.15
CA SER A 346 -9.00 -19.02 2.29
C SER A 346 -8.79 -20.48 1.91
N ALA A 347 -9.40 -20.98 0.82
CA ALA A 347 -9.07 -22.29 0.24
C ALA A 347 -7.71 -22.30 -0.47
N ALA A 348 -7.35 -21.20 -1.14
CA ALA A 348 -6.06 -21.05 -1.84
C ALA A 348 -4.85 -21.00 -0.88
N ARG A 349 -5.05 -20.54 0.36
CA ARG A 349 -4.04 -20.63 1.43
C ARG A 349 -4.48 -21.64 2.48
N ARG A 350 -4.00 -22.88 2.37
CA ARG A 350 -4.08 -23.87 3.45
C ARG A 350 -3.27 -23.37 4.66
N TRP A 351 -3.86 -22.50 5.47
CA TRP A 351 -3.40 -22.38 6.85
C TRP A 351 -3.71 -23.72 7.51
N PRO A 352 -2.73 -24.37 8.17
CA PRO A 352 -3.03 -25.46 9.08
C PRO A 352 -4.07 -24.90 10.04
N ARG A 353 -5.32 -25.38 9.94
CA ARG A 353 -6.29 -25.13 11.00
C ARG A 353 -5.60 -25.72 12.22
N PRO A 354 -5.24 -24.92 13.25
CA PRO A 354 -4.83 -25.53 14.50
C PRO A 354 -5.97 -26.48 14.84
N ALA A 355 -5.65 -27.75 15.10
CA ALA A 355 -6.63 -28.66 15.64
C ALA A 355 -7.19 -27.92 16.84
N LEU A 356 -8.42 -27.41 16.71
CA LEU A 356 -9.20 -27.00 17.86
C LEU A 356 -9.16 -28.25 18.70
N ALA A 357 -8.40 -28.20 19.80
CA ALA A 357 -8.44 -29.27 20.78
C ALA A 357 -9.92 -29.57 20.96
N PRO A 358 -10.36 -30.84 20.83
CA PRO A 358 -11.75 -31.17 21.11
C PRO A 358 -12.08 -30.46 22.42
N ALA A 359 -13.22 -29.78 22.49
CA ALA A 359 -13.61 -28.98 23.65
C ALA A 359 -13.76 -29.89 24.88
N THR A 360 -12.64 -30.38 25.40
CA THR A 360 -12.53 -31.28 26.52
C THR A 360 -12.34 -30.38 27.71
N SER A 361 -13.45 -30.27 28.45
CA SER A 361 -13.55 -29.79 29.82
C SER A 361 -13.40 -28.27 30.02
N LEU A 362 -14.37 -27.74 30.77
CA LEU A 362 -14.48 -26.40 31.37
C LEU A 362 -14.96 -25.24 30.49
N ALA A 363 -14.49 -25.03 29.26
CA ALA A 363 -14.97 -23.88 28.45
C ALA A 363 -16.36 -24.11 27.82
N ALA A 364 -16.72 -25.37 27.55
CA ALA A 364 -18.06 -25.78 27.13
C ALA A 364 -19.03 -25.96 28.32
N ALA A 365 -18.52 -25.93 29.56
CA ALA A 365 -19.24 -26.36 30.76
C ALA A 365 -19.70 -25.22 31.69
N ALA A 366 -19.61 -23.94 31.28
CA ALA A 366 -19.89 -22.81 32.19
C ALA A 366 -20.81 -21.73 31.60
N ILE A 367 -21.64 -22.04 30.61
CA ILE A 367 -22.79 -21.18 30.27
C ILE A 367 -24.05 -22.04 30.38
N PRO A 368 -24.89 -21.86 31.41
CA PRO A 368 -26.10 -22.64 31.55
C PRO A 368 -27.01 -22.40 30.34
N MET A 369 -27.25 -23.45 29.57
CA MET A 369 -28.22 -23.48 28.48
C MET A 369 -29.62 -23.44 29.08
N GLY A 370 -30.47 -22.53 28.60
CA GLY A 370 -31.88 -22.54 28.94
C GLY A 370 -32.61 -23.77 28.35
N PRO A 371 -33.84 -24.07 28.81
CA PRO A 371 -34.60 -25.24 28.37
C PRO A 371 -34.95 -25.27 26.85
N ALA A 372 -34.69 -24.19 26.11
CA ALA A 372 -34.90 -24.08 24.67
C ALA A 372 -33.58 -23.99 23.85
N GLY A 373 -32.41 -24.24 24.44
CA GLY A 373 -31.12 -24.14 23.74
C GLY A 373 -30.60 -22.70 23.57
N GLU A 374 -31.21 -21.74 24.24
CA GLU A 374 -30.75 -20.34 24.29
C GLU A 374 -29.65 -20.16 25.33
N ARG A 375 -28.57 -19.44 24.96
CA ARG A 375 -27.53 -19.03 25.90
C ARG A 375 -28.14 -17.99 26.83
N ARG A 376 -28.24 -18.29 28.14
CA ARG A 376 -28.64 -17.27 29.14
C ARG A 376 -27.67 -16.08 29.08
N PRO A 377 -28.15 -14.84 29.29
CA PRO A 377 -27.25 -13.71 29.42
C PRO A 377 -26.24 -13.98 30.54
N ALA A 378 -24.97 -13.64 30.29
CA ALA A 378 -23.85 -14.01 31.15
C ALA A 378 -23.95 -13.43 32.58
N SER A 379 -24.74 -12.37 32.77
CA SER A 379 -25.03 -11.78 34.08
C SER A 379 -26.32 -10.94 34.03
N LEU A 380 -27.16 -11.07 35.06
CA LEU A 380 -28.34 -10.22 35.25
C LEU A 380 -27.94 -8.76 35.46
N ILE A 381 -26.83 -8.52 36.18
CA ILE A 381 -26.29 -7.18 36.41
C ILE A 381 -25.91 -6.55 35.07
N LEU A 382 -25.15 -7.28 34.24
CA LEU A 382 -24.71 -6.78 32.93
C LEU A 382 -25.90 -6.46 32.00
N THR A 383 -26.90 -7.34 31.92
CA THR A 383 -28.06 -7.10 31.03
C THR A 383 -28.93 -5.95 31.48
N THR A 384 -29.19 -5.85 32.79
CA THR A 384 -30.00 -4.77 33.37
C THR A 384 -29.29 -3.43 33.20
N THR A 385 -28.00 -3.36 33.56
CA THR A 385 -27.19 -2.13 33.42
C THR A 385 -26.99 -1.76 31.95
N ALA A 386 -26.64 -2.71 31.08
CA ALA A 386 -26.50 -2.45 29.64
C ALA A 386 -27.81 -1.96 29.02
N GLY A 387 -28.95 -2.52 29.43
CA GLY A 387 -30.28 -2.09 28.98
C GLY A 387 -30.54 -0.62 29.34
N ALA A 388 -30.38 -0.27 30.63
CA ALA A 388 -30.58 1.08 31.12
C ALA A 388 -29.59 2.09 30.50
N THR A 389 -28.30 1.77 30.51
CA THR A 389 -27.25 2.62 29.94
C THR A 389 -27.45 2.85 28.46
N SER A 390 -27.85 1.83 27.68
CA SER A 390 -28.06 2.01 26.24
C SER A 390 -29.19 2.98 25.93
N TRP A 391 -30.29 2.95 26.71
CA TRP A 391 -31.37 3.93 26.56
C TRP A 391 -30.91 5.35 26.90
N LEU A 392 -30.08 5.51 27.94
CA LEU A 392 -29.46 6.79 28.27
C LEU A 392 -28.56 7.28 27.13
N LEU A 393 -27.75 6.40 26.53
CA LEU A 393 -26.89 6.75 25.38
C LEU A 393 -27.72 7.18 24.17
N PHE A 394 -28.85 6.51 23.89
CA PHE A 394 -29.75 6.90 22.79
C PHE A 394 -30.42 8.26 23.03
N ALA A 395 -30.86 8.52 24.26
CA ALA A 395 -31.43 9.82 24.62
C ALA A 395 -30.38 10.93 24.49
N PHE A 396 -29.16 10.69 24.97
CA PHE A 396 -28.07 11.66 24.86
C PHE A 396 -27.63 11.87 23.40
N ALA A 397 -27.66 10.82 22.57
CA ALA A 397 -27.38 10.95 21.13
C ALA A 397 -28.42 11.82 20.42
N ALA A 398 -29.70 11.72 20.78
CA ALA A 398 -30.74 12.59 20.22
C ALA A 398 -30.49 14.06 20.60
N ILE A 399 -30.03 14.33 21.82
CA ILE A 399 -29.66 15.68 22.26
C ILE A 399 -28.45 16.21 21.48
N LEU A 400 -27.37 15.43 21.39
CA LEU A 400 -26.16 15.82 20.64
C LEU A 400 -26.44 16.02 19.14
N PHE A 401 -27.37 15.25 18.57
CA PHE A 401 -27.82 15.43 17.20
C PHE A 401 -28.58 16.75 17.05
N ALA A 402 -29.57 17.01 17.92
CA ALA A 402 -30.42 18.19 17.84
C ALA A 402 -29.67 19.51 18.10
N GLN A 403 -28.62 19.49 18.93
CA GLN A 403 -27.86 20.69 19.30
C GLN A 403 -26.63 20.95 18.42
N GLY A 404 -26.26 20.02 17.52
CA GLY A 404 -24.99 20.06 16.79
C GLY A 404 -24.75 21.30 15.93
N HIS A 405 -25.79 22.06 15.57
CA HIS A 405 -25.63 23.32 14.85
C HIS A 405 -25.08 24.46 15.73
N ASN A 406 -25.30 24.39 17.05
CA ASN A 406 -25.04 25.49 17.98
C ASN A 406 -24.12 25.13 19.14
N GLU A 407 -24.11 23.87 19.56
CA GLU A 407 -23.27 23.36 20.65
C GLU A 407 -22.44 22.16 20.15
N PRO A 408 -21.43 21.70 20.91
CA PRO A 408 -20.66 20.52 20.58
C PRO A 408 -21.57 19.29 20.36
N GLY A 409 -21.44 18.63 19.21
CA GLY A 409 -22.37 17.62 18.74
C GLY A 409 -22.37 17.45 17.22
N GLY A 410 -23.48 16.93 16.68
CA GLY A 410 -23.67 16.70 15.24
C GLY A 410 -23.95 15.24 14.87
N GLY A 411 -24.17 15.00 13.57
CA GLY A 411 -24.60 13.70 13.05
C GLY A 411 -23.62 12.56 13.35
N PHE A 412 -22.32 12.85 13.24
CA PHE A 412 -21.26 11.85 13.43
C PHE A 412 -21.15 11.36 14.87
N ILE A 413 -21.03 12.28 15.84
CA ILE A 413 -20.91 11.96 17.28
C ILE A 413 -22.17 11.23 17.76
N ALA A 414 -23.35 11.75 17.41
CA ALA A 414 -24.62 11.12 17.74
C ALA A 414 -24.69 9.69 17.18
N GLY A 415 -24.22 9.48 15.95
CA GLY A 415 -24.19 8.17 15.31
C GLY A 415 -23.28 7.18 16.04
N LEU A 416 -22.08 7.61 16.44
CA LEU A 416 -21.16 6.77 17.22
C LEU A 416 -21.70 6.45 18.62
N LEU A 417 -22.40 7.39 19.25
CA LEU A 417 -23.00 7.19 20.56
C LEU A 417 -24.15 6.17 20.51
N VAL A 418 -25.01 6.25 19.50
CA VAL A 418 -26.02 5.21 19.22
C VAL A 418 -25.35 3.88 18.91
N ALA A 419 -24.32 3.87 18.08
CA ALA A 419 -23.58 2.66 17.77
C ALA A 419 -22.97 2.03 19.04
N THR A 420 -22.42 2.84 19.94
CA THR A 420 -21.89 2.39 21.24
C THR A 420 -22.96 1.73 22.10
N GLY A 421 -24.16 2.33 22.19
CA GLY A 421 -25.30 1.72 22.88
C GLY A 421 -25.72 0.39 22.27
N ILE A 422 -25.72 0.29 20.93
CA ILE A 422 -26.02 -0.97 20.24
C ILE A 422 -24.94 -2.03 20.51
N VAL A 423 -23.66 -1.65 20.46
CA VAL A 423 -22.53 -2.54 20.77
C VAL A 423 -22.62 -3.03 22.23
N LEU A 424 -22.96 -2.16 23.17
CA LEU A 424 -23.17 -2.54 24.57
C LEU A 424 -24.29 -3.59 24.72
N ARG A 425 -25.42 -3.40 24.01
CA ARG A 425 -26.50 -4.40 23.97
C ARG A 425 -26.05 -5.71 23.31
N LEU A 426 -25.31 -5.65 22.21
CA LEU A 426 -24.75 -6.83 21.53
C LEU A 426 -23.87 -7.66 22.48
N LEU A 427 -23.04 -6.99 23.28
CA LEU A 427 -22.18 -7.65 24.27
C LEU A 427 -22.98 -8.27 25.42
N ALA A 428 -24.06 -7.60 25.87
CA ALA A 428 -24.86 -8.06 27.01
C ALA A 428 -25.87 -9.17 26.66
N TYR A 429 -26.56 -9.04 25.53
CA TYR A 429 -27.64 -9.95 25.10
C TYR A 429 -27.18 -11.00 24.08
N GLY A 430 -25.97 -10.85 23.53
CA GLY A 430 -25.41 -11.76 22.53
C GLY A 430 -25.77 -11.39 21.09
N TYR A 431 -24.96 -11.88 20.15
CA TYR A 431 -25.04 -11.49 18.73
C TYR A 431 -26.25 -12.07 17.97
N ARG A 432 -26.77 -13.24 18.39
CA ARG A 432 -27.85 -13.95 17.66
C ARG A 432 -29.10 -13.10 17.50
N SER A 433 -29.43 -12.30 18.51
CA SER A 433 -30.56 -11.38 18.50
C SER A 433 -30.44 -10.29 17.42
N TYR A 434 -29.24 -10.05 16.90
CA TYR A 434 -28.93 -9.04 15.90
C TYR A 434 -28.47 -9.64 14.57
N GLU A 435 -28.50 -10.95 14.42
CA GLU A 435 -28.06 -11.57 13.18
C GLU A 435 -28.91 -11.07 12.01
N GLN A 436 -30.22 -10.94 12.18
CA GLN A 436 -31.15 -10.48 11.15
C GLN A 436 -30.99 -8.98 10.79
N THR A 437 -30.22 -8.20 11.56
CA THR A 437 -30.09 -6.75 11.33
C THR A 437 -29.02 -6.37 10.32
N LEU A 438 -28.18 -7.30 9.85
CA LEU A 438 -27.09 -6.99 8.91
C LEU A 438 -27.60 -6.36 7.60
N GLY A 439 -28.64 -6.94 6.99
CA GLY A 439 -29.24 -6.37 5.78
C GLY A 439 -29.80 -4.97 6.03
N ARG A 440 -30.45 -4.76 7.18
CA ARG A 440 -30.97 -3.45 7.59
C ARG A 440 -29.85 -2.43 7.84
N ALA A 441 -28.70 -2.86 8.37
CA ALA A 441 -27.54 -2.02 8.60
C ALA A 441 -26.94 -1.54 7.27
N LEU A 442 -26.82 -2.43 6.28
CA LEU A 442 -26.35 -2.06 4.93
C LEU A 442 -27.35 -1.14 4.21
N VAL A 443 -28.66 -1.41 4.35
CA VAL A 443 -29.71 -0.50 3.84
C VAL A 443 -29.59 0.86 4.52
N LEU A 444 -29.37 0.91 5.84
CA LEU A 444 -29.20 2.16 6.57
C LEU A 444 -28.00 2.96 6.08
N VAL A 445 -26.88 2.30 5.78
CA VAL A 445 -25.71 2.93 5.12
C VAL A 445 -26.10 3.50 3.76
N ALA A 446 -26.76 2.71 2.91
CA ALA A 446 -27.14 3.15 1.56
C ALA A 446 -28.14 4.31 1.59
N THR A 447 -29.16 4.24 2.46
CA THR A 447 -30.14 5.31 2.64
C THR A 447 -29.51 6.55 3.24
N GLY A 448 -28.59 6.40 4.20
CA GLY A 448 -27.87 7.53 4.79
C GLY A 448 -27.02 8.27 3.77
N LEU A 449 -26.30 7.52 2.92
CA LEU A 449 -25.50 8.10 1.83
C LEU A 449 -26.41 8.79 0.79
N ALA A 450 -27.55 8.17 0.44
CA ALA A 450 -28.52 8.77 -0.45
C ALA A 450 -29.10 10.07 0.12
N ILE A 451 -29.44 10.10 1.42
CA ILE A 451 -29.92 11.32 2.11
C ILE A 451 -28.85 12.40 2.07
N ALA A 452 -27.59 12.09 2.40
CA ALA A 452 -26.50 13.05 2.37
C ALA A 452 -26.25 13.61 0.96
N LEU A 453 -26.25 12.76 -0.07
CA LEU A 453 -26.11 13.17 -1.47
C LEU A 453 -27.28 14.04 -1.93
N CYS A 454 -28.51 13.70 -1.55
CA CYS A 454 -29.68 14.50 -1.88
C CYS A 454 -29.62 15.86 -1.17
N ALA A 455 -29.26 15.89 0.12
CA ALA A 455 -29.15 17.12 0.90
C ALA A 455 -28.06 18.06 0.33
N ALA A 456 -26.91 17.51 -0.06
CA ALA A 456 -25.83 18.27 -0.70
C ALA A 456 -26.18 18.73 -2.13
N GLY A 457 -26.92 17.90 -2.87
CA GLY A 457 -27.23 18.09 -4.29
C GLY A 457 -28.49 18.89 -4.59
N TRP A 458 -29.44 19.00 -3.65
CA TRP A 458 -30.77 19.57 -3.93
C TRP A 458 -30.70 20.96 -4.57
N ALA A 459 -29.78 21.80 -4.09
CA ALA A 459 -29.64 23.18 -4.54
C ALA A 459 -29.16 23.28 -6.00
N THR A 460 -28.36 22.31 -6.46
CA THR A 460 -27.92 22.24 -7.87
C THR A 460 -29.09 22.01 -8.82
N ALA A 461 -30.13 21.30 -8.39
CA ALA A 461 -31.34 21.10 -9.19
C ALA A 461 -32.13 22.40 -9.41
N VAL A 462 -31.89 23.42 -8.59
CA VAL A 462 -32.53 24.75 -8.65
C VAL A 462 -31.56 25.82 -9.19
N GLY A 463 -30.40 25.42 -9.73
CA GLY A 463 -29.41 26.32 -10.33
C GLY A 463 -28.41 26.97 -9.36
N LEU A 464 -28.37 26.53 -8.10
CA LEU A 464 -27.40 26.99 -7.10
C LEU A 464 -26.17 26.06 -7.05
N HIS A 465 -25.17 26.43 -6.27
CA HIS A 465 -23.97 25.61 -6.09
C HIS A 465 -24.25 24.34 -5.27
N PHE A 466 -23.46 23.29 -5.51
CA PHE A 466 -23.45 22.09 -4.66
C PHE A 466 -23.07 22.46 -3.23
N PHE A 467 -23.70 21.85 -2.22
CA PHE A 467 -23.61 22.24 -0.80
C PHE A 467 -24.15 23.64 -0.46
N HIS A 468 -25.05 24.20 -1.26
CA HIS A 468 -25.77 25.40 -0.84
C HIS A 468 -26.90 25.04 0.13
N HIS A 469 -26.71 25.35 1.42
CA HIS A 469 -27.68 25.10 2.46
C HIS A 469 -28.62 26.27 2.71
N TRP A 470 -29.92 25.97 2.79
CA TRP A 470 -30.92 26.89 3.34
C TRP A 470 -30.99 26.72 4.87
N PHE A 471 -31.14 27.83 5.59
CA PHE A 471 -31.46 27.86 7.02
C PHE A 471 -32.68 28.77 7.29
N GLY A 472 -33.49 28.44 8.29
CA GLY A 472 -34.65 29.24 8.67
C GLY A 472 -35.24 28.80 10.01
N PHE A 473 -36.04 29.68 10.62
CA PHE A 473 -36.68 29.39 11.90
C PHE A 473 -38.12 28.93 11.70
N VAL A 474 -38.44 27.74 12.20
CA VAL A 474 -39.81 27.20 12.20
C VAL A 474 -40.32 27.16 13.64
N ALA A 475 -41.51 27.70 13.88
CA ALA A 475 -42.16 27.61 15.18
C ALA A 475 -42.89 26.26 15.28
N LEU A 476 -42.34 25.34 16.07
CA LEU A 476 -42.99 24.06 16.38
C LEU A 476 -43.90 24.23 17.61
N PRO A 477 -45.14 23.71 17.59
CA PRO A 477 -46.16 23.96 18.62
C PRO A 477 -45.79 23.45 20.04
N LEU A 478 -44.78 22.59 20.18
CA LEU A 478 -44.29 22.07 21.47
C LEU A 478 -42.88 22.55 21.87
N VAL A 479 -42.07 23.05 20.92
CA VAL A 479 -40.62 23.28 21.13
C VAL A 479 -40.26 24.76 20.98
N GLY A 480 -41.15 25.58 20.44
CA GLY A 480 -40.88 26.98 20.15
C GLY A 480 -40.20 27.17 18.79
N ARG A 481 -39.46 28.27 18.61
CA ARG A 481 -38.72 28.55 17.37
C ARG A 481 -37.47 27.66 17.31
N VAL A 482 -37.46 26.74 16.35
CA VAL A 482 -36.32 25.86 16.07
C VAL A 482 -35.69 26.29 14.76
N GLU A 483 -34.37 26.41 14.77
CA GLU A 483 -33.59 26.64 13.56
C GLU A 483 -33.49 25.33 12.78
N LEU A 484 -34.09 25.31 11.58
CA LEU A 484 -34.02 24.21 10.65
C LEU A 484 -33.15 24.62 9.47
N ALA A 485 -32.03 23.91 9.33
CA ALA A 485 -31.16 24.02 8.18
C ALA A 485 -31.23 22.72 7.36
N THR A 486 -31.14 22.82 6.04
CA THR A 486 -30.93 21.65 5.17
C THR A 486 -29.64 20.89 5.52
N ALA A 487 -28.69 21.55 6.18
CA ALA A 487 -27.52 20.93 6.80
C ALA A 487 -27.88 19.84 7.83
N THR A 488 -29.02 19.96 8.53
CA THR A 488 -29.49 18.92 9.48
C THR A 488 -29.89 17.62 8.77
N LEU A 489 -30.38 17.70 7.53
CA LEU A 489 -30.65 16.51 6.70
C LEU A 489 -29.35 15.86 6.23
N PHE A 490 -28.33 16.66 5.93
CA PHE A 490 -27.00 16.14 5.64
C PHE A 490 -26.43 15.39 6.87
N ASP A 491 -26.51 16.00 8.06
CA ASP A 491 -26.15 15.38 9.34
C ASP A 491 -26.94 14.10 9.63
N LEU A 492 -28.23 14.04 9.27
CA LEU A 492 -29.04 12.83 9.38
C LEU A 492 -28.51 11.70 8.50
N GLY A 493 -28.07 12.04 7.27
CA GLY A 493 -27.40 11.11 6.37
C GLY A 493 -26.10 10.58 6.96
N VAL A 494 -25.26 11.47 7.51
CA VAL A 494 -24.02 11.12 8.21
C VAL A 494 -24.31 10.18 9.39
N PHE A 495 -25.27 10.54 10.24
CA PHE A 495 -25.71 9.73 11.38
C PHE A 495 -26.09 8.31 10.96
N ALA A 496 -26.93 8.19 9.93
CA ALA A 496 -27.39 6.89 9.44
C ALA A 496 -26.23 6.04 8.89
N VAL A 497 -25.30 6.64 8.14
CA VAL A 497 -24.11 5.93 7.65
C VAL A 497 -23.24 5.43 8.79
N VAL A 498 -22.98 6.25 9.81
CA VAL A 498 -22.14 5.87 10.96
C VAL A 498 -22.76 4.73 11.75
N VAL A 499 -24.05 4.84 12.11
CA VAL A 499 -24.77 3.77 12.84
C VAL A 499 -24.80 2.48 12.02
N GLY A 500 -25.14 2.59 10.74
CA GLY A 500 -25.20 1.46 9.81
C GLY A 500 -23.83 0.79 9.63
N ASN A 501 -22.75 1.58 9.52
CA ASN A 501 -21.39 1.08 9.37
C ASN A 501 -20.97 0.25 10.59
N VAL A 502 -21.05 0.82 11.80
CA VAL A 502 -20.60 0.12 13.01
C VAL A 502 -21.42 -1.15 13.22
N LEU A 503 -22.74 -1.09 13.01
CA LEU A 503 -23.62 -2.25 13.12
C LEU A 503 -23.28 -3.32 12.06
N ALA A 504 -23.04 -2.93 10.82
CA ALA A 504 -22.66 -3.86 9.75
C ALA A 504 -21.33 -4.55 10.08
N VAL A 505 -20.31 -3.80 10.52
CA VAL A 505 -18.99 -4.34 10.86
C VAL A 505 -19.07 -5.30 12.05
N ILE A 506 -19.70 -4.91 13.17
CA ILE A 506 -19.76 -5.77 14.37
C ILE A 506 -20.56 -7.06 14.11
N VAL A 507 -21.68 -6.98 13.38
CA VAL A 507 -22.51 -8.16 13.07
C VAL A 507 -21.78 -9.07 12.07
N THR A 508 -21.08 -8.50 11.08
CA THR A 508 -20.30 -9.28 10.11
C THR A 508 -19.16 -10.03 10.79
N ILE A 509 -18.37 -9.36 11.63
CA ILE A 509 -17.29 -10.00 12.41
C ILE A 509 -17.85 -11.09 13.32
N SER A 510 -19.03 -10.87 13.91
CA SER A 510 -19.68 -11.85 14.78
C SER A 510 -20.28 -13.05 14.04
N ARG A 511 -20.58 -12.89 12.73
CA ARG A 511 -21.17 -13.93 11.86
C ARG A 511 -20.14 -14.86 11.22
N GLY A 512 -18.93 -14.39 10.93
CA GLY A 512 -17.87 -15.10 10.18
C GLY A 512 -17.36 -16.40 10.84
N ARG A 513 -18.23 -17.42 10.87
CA ARG A 513 -18.01 -18.78 11.33
C ARG A 513 -17.53 -19.70 10.22
#